data_AF-A0A4P7RYM7-F1
#
_entry.id   AF-A0A4P7RYM7-F1
#
_cell.length_a   1.000
_cell.length_b   1.000
_cell.length_c   1.000
_cell.angle_alpha   90.00
_cell.angle_beta   90.00
_cell.angle_gamma   90.00
#
_symmetry.space_group_name_H-M   'P 1'
#
loop_
_entity.id
_entity.type
_entity.pdbx_description
1 polymer ?
#
loop_
_entity_poly.entity_id
_entity_poly.type
_entity_poly.pdbx_seq_one_letter_code
_entity_poly.pdbx_strand_id
1 'polypeptide(L)'
;MSVLSLLLPLSAAIAGQPTMTPVATPAYHAPQKADLARSVEGEWHGDVTSDVRGSSRGNVTITVVRIGPGRVRINCDYARIPTVEVDLMTAGGSIMNARPGVTFLVEPHRDANRLDLYIDQASLIVRR
;
A
#
# COMPACT_ATOMS: atom_id res chain seq x y z
N MET A 1 78.50 15.91 23.06
CA MET A 1 77.89 14.59 23.32
C MET A 1 77.35 14.63 24.74
N SER A 2 76.16 15.21 24.95
CA SER A 2 74.88 14.51 25.23
C SER A 2 74.97 13.41 26.29
N VAL A 3 74.55 13.73 27.51
CA VAL A 3 74.17 12.75 28.55
C VAL A 3 72.67 12.91 28.77
N LEU A 4 71.96 11.82 28.52
CA LEU A 4 70.51 11.72 28.34
C LEU A 4 69.77 11.63 29.67
N SER A 5 68.62 12.30 29.69
CA SER A 5 67.79 12.68 30.82
C SER A 5 67.01 11.55 31.51
N LEU A 6 66.75 11.81 32.80
CA LEU A 6 65.82 11.21 33.75
C LEU A 6 64.41 10.94 33.18
N LEU A 7 63.77 9.83 33.57
CA LEU A 7 62.30 9.70 33.52
C LEU A 7 61.77 8.88 34.72
N LEU A 8 60.85 9.51 35.46
CA LEU A 8 60.08 8.97 36.57
C LEU A 8 58.95 8.03 36.10
N PRO A 9 58.45 7.10 36.94
CA PRO A 9 57.31 6.26 36.62
C PRO A 9 55.97 7.00 36.82
N LEU A 10 55.10 6.89 35.82
CA LEU A 10 53.73 7.38 35.82
C LEU A 10 52.83 6.37 36.57
N SER A 11 52.27 6.77 37.71
CA SER A 11 51.24 5.98 38.41
C SER A 11 49.88 6.17 37.75
N ALA A 12 49.25 5.07 37.33
CA ALA A 12 47.90 5.05 36.78
C ALA A 12 46.87 4.93 37.92
N ALA A 13 46.09 5.98 38.15
CA ALA A 13 44.90 5.92 38.99
C ALA A 13 43.68 5.57 38.12
N ILE A 14 43.09 4.40 38.35
CA ILE A 14 41.88 3.93 37.66
C ILE A 14 40.69 4.39 38.50
N ALA A 15 40.14 5.56 38.19
CA ALA A 15 38.90 6.03 38.78
C ALA A 15 37.70 5.31 38.12
N GLY A 16 36.89 4.63 38.93
CA GLY A 16 35.70 3.91 38.49
C GLY A 16 34.70 4.85 37.79
N GLN A 17 34.27 4.47 36.59
CA GLN A 17 33.22 5.18 35.87
C GLN A 17 31.83 4.68 36.32
N PRO A 18 30.86 5.58 36.55
CA PRO A 18 29.49 5.19 36.82
C PRO A 18 28.87 4.55 35.58
N THR A 19 28.36 3.33 35.72
CA THR A 19 27.54 2.65 34.71
C THR A 19 26.22 3.41 34.56
N MET A 20 26.13 4.28 33.56
CA MET A 20 24.84 4.82 33.10
C MET A 20 24.11 3.69 32.35
N THR A 21 23.08 3.14 32.97
CA THR A 21 22.11 2.28 32.28
C THR A 21 21.41 3.11 31.19
N PRO A 22 21.46 2.69 29.91
CA PRO A 22 20.75 3.40 28.85
C PRO A 22 19.25 3.30 29.12
N VAL A 23 18.61 4.43 29.37
CA VAL A 23 17.15 4.56 29.34
C VAL A 23 16.72 4.31 27.89
N ALA A 24 15.98 3.24 27.67
CA ALA A 24 15.41 2.93 26.38
C ALA A 24 14.42 4.04 25.97
N THR A 25 14.82 4.86 25.00
CA THR A 25 13.91 5.80 24.33
C THR A 25 12.80 4.99 23.66
N PRO A 26 11.50 5.29 23.88
CA PRO A 26 10.44 4.64 23.14
C PRO A 26 10.66 4.89 21.65
N ALA A 27 10.86 3.81 20.90
CA ALA A 27 11.02 3.88 19.46
C ALA A 27 9.77 4.54 18.87
N TYR A 28 9.96 5.65 18.16
CA TYR A 28 8.90 6.29 17.38
C TYR A 28 8.42 5.29 16.32
N HIS A 29 7.26 4.66 16.56
CA HIS A 29 6.61 3.83 15.57
C HIS A 29 6.00 4.77 14.52
N ALA A 30 6.62 4.86 13.34
CA ALA A 30 5.99 5.55 12.23
C ALA A 30 4.59 4.94 12.00
N PRO A 31 3.53 5.75 11.81
CA PRO A 31 2.20 5.22 11.59
C PRO A 31 2.23 4.29 10.37
N GLN A 32 1.88 3.02 10.59
CA GLN A 32 1.84 2.02 9.53
C GLN A 32 0.82 2.48 8.49
N LYS A 33 1.24 2.68 7.23
CA LYS A 33 0.34 3.06 6.14
C LYS A 33 -0.82 2.07 6.11
N ALA A 34 -2.05 2.56 6.21
CA ALA A 34 -3.24 1.72 6.19
C ALA A 34 -3.22 0.80 4.95
N ASP A 35 -3.53 -0.47 5.18
CA ASP A 35 -3.58 -1.49 4.15
C ASP A 35 -4.92 -1.43 3.41
N LEU A 36 -5.01 -0.47 2.47
CA LEU A 36 -6.19 -0.24 1.66
C LEU A 36 -6.54 -1.46 0.82
N ALA A 37 -5.53 -2.17 0.30
CA ALA A 37 -5.74 -3.32 -0.57
C ALA A 37 -6.50 -4.44 0.15
N ARG A 38 -6.23 -4.65 1.43
CA ARG A 38 -6.94 -5.65 2.25
C ARG A 38 -8.44 -5.38 2.37
N SER A 39 -8.87 -4.13 2.29
CA SER A 39 -10.30 -3.78 2.40
C SER A 39 -11.11 -4.07 1.13
N VAL A 40 -10.43 -4.19 -0.02
CA VAL A 40 -11.06 -4.32 -1.34
C VAL A 40 -10.72 -5.64 -2.06
N GLU A 41 -9.80 -6.44 -1.53
CA GLU A 41 -9.49 -7.76 -2.07
C GLU A 41 -10.71 -8.70 -2.05
N GLY A 42 -10.77 -9.62 -3.01
CA GLY A 42 -11.85 -10.58 -3.15
C GLY A 42 -12.46 -10.62 -4.55
N GLU A 43 -13.56 -11.35 -4.66
CA GLU A 43 -14.35 -11.46 -5.88
C GLU A 43 -15.50 -10.46 -5.88
N TRP A 44 -15.79 -9.93 -7.05
CA TRP A 44 -16.85 -8.97 -7.30
C TRP A 44 -17.61 -9.41 -8.55
N HIS A 45 -18.93 -9.33 -8.53
CA HIS A 45 -19.80 -9.75 -9.61
C HIS A 45 -20.68 -8.61 -10.07
N GLY A 46 -20.96 -8.55 -11.36
CA GLY A 46 -21.88 -7.55 -11.90
C GLY A 46 -21.79 -7.47 -13.41
N ASP A 47 -21.82 -6.25 -13.93
CA ASP A 47 -22.03 -6.03 -15.35
C ASP A 47 -21.02 -5.04 -15.93
N VAL A 48 -20.59 -5.31 -17.15
CA VAL A 48 -20.02 -4.32 -18.07
C VAL A 48 -21.17 -3.49 -18.60
N THR A 49 -21.31 -2.27 -18.08
CA THR A 49 -22.41 -1.38 -18.43
C THR A 49 -22.22 -0.75 -19.81
N SER A 50 -20.98 -0.49 -20.21
CA SER A 50 -20.62 0.01 -21.54
C SER A 50 -19.23 -0.47 -21.97
N ASP A 51 -19.05 -0.84 -23.24
CA ASP A 51 -17.76 -1.20 -23.84
C ASP A 51 -17.68 -0.56 -25.25
N VAL A 52 -16.65 0.24 -25.53
CA VAL A 52 -16.49 0.88 -26.85
C VAL A 52 -16.33 -0.15 -27.98
N ARG A 53 -15.87 -1.36 -27.68
CA ARG A 53 -15.57 -2.42 -28.66
C ARG A 53 -16.75 -3.37 -28.89
N GLY A 54 -17.89 -3.18 -28.22
CA GLY A 54 -19.03 -4.10 -28.38
C GLY A 54 -20.22 -3.83 -27.47
N SER A 55 -21.13 -4.81 -27.41
CA SER A 55 -22.30 -4.74 -26.54
C SER A 55 -21.90 -4.90 -25.07
N SER A 56 -22.72 -4.32 -24.18
CA SER A 56 -22.69 -4.57 -22.75
C SER A 56 -22.77 -6.08 -22.44
N ARG A 57 -22.17 -6.49 -21.33
CA ARG A 57 -22.11 -7.91 -20.91
C ARG A 57 -22.42 -8.02 -19.43
N GLY A 58 -23.42 -8.83 -19.09
CA GLY A 58 -23.75 -9.11 -17.70
C GLY A 58 -23.04 -10.33 -17.13
N ASN A 59 -23.18 -10.50 -15.82
CA ASN A 59 -22.63 -11.63 -15.04
C ASN A 59 -21.12 -11.81 -15.24
N VAL A 60 -20.37 -10.71 -15.23
CA VAL A 60 -18.91 -10.74 -15.22
C VAL A 60 -18.39 -10.86 -13.79
N THR A 61 -17.25 -11.50 -13.66
CA THR A 61 -16.52 -11.66 -12.40
C THR A 61 -15.22 -10.88 -12.45
N ILE A 62 -15.01 -10.04 -11.45
CA ILE A 62 -13.77 -9.32 -11.20
C ILE A 62 -13.09 -9.91 -9.98
N THR A 63 -11.83 -10.31 -10.13
CA THR A 63 -10.99 -10.74 -9.01
C THR A 63 -10.01 -9.63 -8.67
N VAL A 64 -10.10 -9.09 -7.46
CA VAL A 64 -9.16 -8.10 -6.92
C VAL A 64 -8.17 -8.81 -6.01
N VAL A 65 -6.90 -8.83 -6.41
CA VAL A 65 -5.81 -9.48 -5.69
C VAL A 65 -4.91 -8.43 -5.06
N ARG A 66 -4.70 -8.50 -3.74
CA ARG A 66 -3.74 -7.67 -3.02
C ARG A 66 -2.31 -8.05 -3.41
N ILE A 67 -1.57 -7.08 -3.98
CA ILE A 67 -0.15 -7.23 -4.33
C ILE A 67 0.76 -6.26 -3.56
N GLY A 68 0.18 -5.46 -2.67
CA GLY A 68 0.85 -4.58 -1.72
C GLY A 68 -0.17 -3.82 -0.86
N PRO A 69 0.24 -3.12 0.22
CA PRO A 69 -0.71 -2.49 1.15
C PRO A 69 -1.59 -1.40 0.52
N GLY A 70 -1.13 -0.78 -0.56
CA GLY A 70 -1.91 0.18 -1.34
C GLY A 70 -1.88 -0.15 -2.82
N ARG A 71 -1.81 -1.44 -3.19
CA ARG A 71 -1.76 -1.85 -4.59
C ARG A 71 -2.51 -3.16 -4.80
N VAL A 72 -3.32 -3.19 -5.84
CA VAL A 72 -4.09 -4.37 -6.24
C VAL A 72 -3.86 -4.72 -7.71
N ARG A 73 -4.02 -5.99 -8.04
CA ARG A 73 -4.14 -6.49 -9.40
C ARG A 73 -5.61 -6.85 -9.63
N ILE A 74 -6.16 -6.41 -10.74
CA ILE A 74 -7.56 -6.61 -11.11
C ILE A 74 -7.58 -7.55 -12.30
N ASN A 75 -8.28 -8.67 -12.17
CA ASN A 75 -8.54 -9.61 -13.25
C ASN A 75 -10.05 -9.63 -13.57
N CYS A 76 -10.41 -9.91 -14.82
CA CYS A 76 -11.78 -10.04 -15.28
C CYS A 76 -11.93 -11.30 -16.12
N ASP A 77 -13.02 -12.05 -15.92
CA ASP A 77 -13.37 -13.20 -16.75
C ASP A 77 -13.85 -12.81 -18.17
N TYR A 78 -14.17 -11.54 -18.40
CA TYR A 78 -14.47 -11.01 -19.72
C TYR A 78 -13.17 -10.74 -20.49
N ALA A 79 -12.85 -11.61 -21.45
CA ALA A 79 -11.59 -11.62 -22.21
C ALA A 79 -11.18 -10.31 -22.90
N ARG A 80 -12.09 -9.34 -23.08
CA ARG A 80 -11.75 -8.02 -23.64
C ARG A 80 -11.16 -7.06 -22.62
N ILE A 81 -11.36 -7.32 -21.33
CA ILE A 81 -10.86 -6.49 -20.24
C ILE A 81 -9.49 -7.04 -19.83
N PRO A 82 -8.42 -6.26 -19.99
CA PRO A 82 -7.09 -6.70 -19.61
C PRO A 82 -6.94 -6.77 -18.08
N THR A 83 -6.01 -7.62 -17.63
CA THR A 83 -5.53 -7.55 -16.25
C THR A 83 -4.73 -6.26 -16.05
N VAL A 84 -5.04 -5.52 -14.98
CA VAL A 84 -4.35 -4.24 -14.67
C VAL A 84 -3.89 -4.20 -13.21
N GLU A 85 -2.83 -3.45 -12.95
CA GLU A 85 -2.37 -3.15 -11.60
C GLU A 85 -2.66 -1.70 -11.24
N VAL A 86 -3.17 -1.48 -10.03
CA VAL A 86 -3.72 -0.20 -9.59
C VAL A 86 -3.18 0.16 -8.23
N ASP A 87 -2.63 1.37 -8.12
CA ASP A 87 -2.22 1.97 -6.84
C ASP A 87 -3.42 2.64 -6.17
N LEU A 88 -3.73 2.25 -4.94
CA LEU A 88 -4.86 2.75 -4.17
C LEU A 88 -4.46 3.96 -3.33
N MET A 89 -5.37 4.93 -3.25
CA MET A 89 -5.31 6.07 -2.35
C MET A 89 -6.67 6.32 -1.70
N THR A 90 -6.65 7.03 -0.58
CA THR A 90 -7.87 7.54 0.05
C THR A 90 -8.05 9.00 -0.30
N ALA A 91 -9.24 9.38 -0.76
CA ALA A 91 -9.63 10.77 -0.95
C ALA A 91 -11.11 10.95 -0.64
N GLY A 92 -11.45 11.94 0.19
CA GLY A 92 -12.83 12.22 0.55
C GLY A 92 -13.57 11.08 1.26
N GLY A 93 -12.85 10.16 1.92
CA GLY A 93 -13.44 8.97 2.54
C GLY A 93 -13.65 7.78 1.60
N SER A 94 -13.32 7.92 0.32
CA SER A 94 -13.39 6.86 -0.69
C SER A 94 -12.01 6.24 -0.94
N ILE A 95 -12.00 4.97 -1.33
CA ILE A 95 -10.80 4.27 -1.78
C ILE A 95 -10.80 4.32 -3.30
N MET A 96 -9.79 4.92 -3.89
CA MET A 96 -9.79 5.16 -5.32
C MET A 96 -8.42 5.09 -5.99
N ASN A 97 -8.47 5.02 -7.31
CA ASN A 97 -7.39 5.40 -8.20
C ASN A 97 -7.99 6.24 -9.33
N ALA A 98 -7.33 7.37 -9.63
CA ALA A 98 -7.66 8.21 -10.76
C ALA A 98 -6.41 8.39 -11.64
N ARG A 99 -5.99 7.32 -12.31
CA ARG A 99 -5.00 7.41 -13.38
C ARG A 99 -5.71 7.53 -14.73
N PRO A 100 -5.12 8.21 -15.71
CA PRO A 100 -5.64 8.18 -17.07
C PRO A 100 -5.83 6.73 -17.54
N GLY A 101 -7.04 6.40 -18.00
CA GLY A 101 -7.36 5.08 -18.55
C GLY A 101 -7.78 4.00 -17.54
N VAL A 102 -7.64 4.24 -16.23
CA VAL A 102 -8.15 3.33 -15.19
C VAL A 102 -8.81 4.11 -14.05
N THR A 103 -10.09 3.84 -13.79
CA THR A 103 -10.79 4.28 -12.58
C THR A 103 -11.05 3.08 -11.70
N PHE A 104 -10.72 3.24 -10.42
CA PHE A 104 -11.13 2.33 -9.35
C PHE A 104 -11.80 3.17 -8.28
N LEU A 105 -13.04 2.83 -7.89
CA LEU A 105 -13.74 3.57 -6.85
C LEU A 105 -14.56 2.64 -5.97
N VAL A 106 -14.29 2.70 -4.68
CA VAL A 106 -15.15 2.18 -3.61
C VAL A 106 -15.47 3.34 -2.69
N GLU A 107 -16.73 3.50 -2.30
CA GLU A 107 -17.20 4.51 -1.34
C GLU A 107 -17.65 3.79 -0.05
N PRO A 108 -16.75 3.43 0.89
CA PRO A 108 -17.08 2.56 2.02
C PRO A 108 -18.21 3.07 2.91
N HIS A 109 -18.34 4.39 3.04
CA HIS A 109 -19.39 5.02 3.84
C HIS A 109 -20.76 5.06 3.16
N ARG A 110 -20.81 4.86 1.84
CA ARG A 110 -22.04 4.88 1.05
C ARG A 110 -22.52 3.48 0.70
N ASP A 111 -21.63 2.67 0.12
CA ASP A 111 -21.85 1.27 -0.24
C ASP A 111 -20.49 0.57 -0.32
N ALA A 112 -20.06 -0.05 0.79
CA ALA A 112 -18.77 -0.75 0.86
C ALA A 112 -18.70 -2.01 -0.01
N ASN A 113 -19.83 -2.42 -0.58
CA ASN A 113 -19.97 -3.59 -1.44
C ASN A 113 -20.20 -3.19 -2.89
N ARG A 114 -20.03 -1.91 -3.25
CA ARG A 114 -20.05 -1.46 -4.65
C ARG A 114 -18.66 -1.01 -5.08
N LEU A 115 -18.25 -1.49 -6.24
CA LEU A 115 -17.04 -1.10 -6.93
C LEU A 115 -17.42 -0.61 -8.33
N ASP A 116 -17.09 0.65 -8.61
CA ASP A 116 -17.21 1.24 -9.94
C ASP A 116 -15.82 1.22 -10.62
N LEU A 117 -15.76 0.62 -11.81
CA LEU A 117 -14.53 0.45 -12.58
C LEU A 117 -14.66 1.10 -13.95
N TYR A 118 -13.55 1.67 -14.40
CA TYR A 118 -13.34 1.97 -15.81
C TYR A 118 -11.98 1.44 -16.21
N ILE A 119 -11.92 0.50 -17.14
CA ILE A 119 -10.69 -0.15 -17.59
C ILE A 119 -10.77 -0.32 -19.10
N ASP A 120 -9.75 0.14 -19.82
CA ASP A 120 -9.58 -0.13 -21.25
C ASP A 120 -10.82 0.22 -22.11
N GLN A 121 -11.41 1.39 -21.86
CA GLN A 121 -12.61 1.89 -22.56
C GLN A 121 -13.90 1.12 -22.24
N ALA A 122 -13.93 0.35 -21.14
CA ALA A 122 -15.12 -0.28 -20.62
C ALA A 122 -15.45 0.21 -19.20
N SER A 123 -16.73 0.43 -18.94
CA SER A 123 -17.27 0.78 -17.63
C SER A 123 -17.93 -0.46 -17.03
N LEU A 124 -17.66 -0.72 -15.75
CA LEU A 124 -18.22 -1.85 -15.03
C LEU A 124 -18.74 -1.39 -13.67
N ILE A 125 -19.85 -1.99 -13.24
CA ILE A 125 -20.40 -1.83 -11.90
C ILE A 125 -20.53 -3.23 -11.32
N VAL A 126 -19.78 -3.49 -10.25
CA VAL A 126 -19.70 -4.82 -9.62
C VAL A 126 -19.89 -4.73 -8.11
N ARG A 127 -20.29 -5.84 -7.50
CA ARG A 127 -20.61 -5.95 -6.09
C ARG A 127 -20.06 -7.23 -5.47
N ARG A 128 -19.87 -7.25 -4.15
CA ARG A 128 -19.48 -8.42 -3.37
C ARG A 128 -20.47 -8.72 -2.25
#